data_AF-A0A661VZ64-F1
#
_entry.id   AF-A0A661VZ64-F1
#
_cell.length_a   1.000
_cell.length_b   1.000
_cell.length_c   1.000
_cell.angle_alpha   90.00
_cell.angle_beta   90.00
_cell.angle_gamma   90.00
#
_symmetry.space_group_name_H-M   'P 1'
#
loop_
_entity.id
_entity.type
_entity.pdbx_description
1 polymer ?
#
loop_
_entity_poly.entity_id
_entity_poly.type
_entity_poly.pdbx_seq_one_letter_code
_entity_poly.pdbx_strand_id
1 'polypeptide(L)'
;MGVLLQVADDFNGVWHSEGISDLVAGGLTLPVCYAFSVAGAEERDHLKALLKRAAQGDNVAEVQARQLLTDLGAQAYLLVVGRVQYRQALEALRSANCMLPAGQQLAVLLDQVLPALSCTGG
;
A
#
# COMPACT_ATOMS: atom_id res chain seq x y z
N MET A 1 -2.21 -5.98 12.53
CA MET A 1 -2.98 -4.73 12.35
C MET A 1 -2.11 -3.55 11.96
N GLY A 2 -1.04 -3.23 12.71
CA GLY A 2 -0.12 -2.13 12.34
C GLY A 2 0.45 -2.22 10.92
N VAL A 3 0.86 -3.41 10.47
CA VAL A 3 1.34 -3.63 9.09
C VAL A 3 0.23 -3.40 8.05
N LEU A 4 -1.02 -3.77 8.35
CA LEU A 4 -2.14 -3.54 7.43
C LEU A 4 -2.44 -2.04 7.27
N LEU A 5 -2.33 -1.28 8.35
CA LEU A 5 -2.44 0.19 8.32
C LEU A 5 -1.34 0.79 7.45
N GLN A 6 -0.08 0.36 7.63
CA GLN A 6 1.03 0.83 6.80
C GLN A 6 0.83 0.51 5.31
N VAL A 7 0.30 -0.66 4.97
CA VAL A 7 -0.02 -1.01 3.57
C VAL A 7 -1.10 -0.10 3.00
N ALA A 8 -2.12 0.27 3.79
CA ALA A 8 -3.14 1.23 3.39
C ALA A 8 -2.56 2.65 3.24
N ASP A 9 -1.70 3.06 4.17
CA ASP A 9 -1.01 4.35 4.13
C ASP A 9 -0.12 4.46 2.89
N ASP A 10 0.72 3.45 2.60
CA ASP A 10 1.57 3.39 1.41
C ASP A 10 0.76 3.44 0.11
N PHE A 11 -0.43 2.83 0.09
CA PHE A 11 -1.33 2.91 -1.06
C PHE A 11 -1.89 4.33 -1.23
N ASN A 12 -2.39 4.93 -0.15
CA ASN A 12 -2.99 6.26 -0.21
C ASN A 12 -1.97 7.34 -0.51
N GLY A 13 -0.79 7.27 0.09
CA GLY A 13 0.29 8.24 -0.12
C GLY A 13 0.82 8.24 -1.56
N VAL A 14 0.62 7.16 -2.33
CA VAL A 14 0.95 7.10 -3.76
C VAL A 14 -0.23 7.44 -4.66
N TRP A 15 -1.42 6.84 -4.47
CA TRP A 15 -2.52 6.99 -5.44
C TRP A 15 -3.61 8.00 -5.05
N HIS A 16 -3.76 8.34 -3.77
CA HIS A 16 -4.85 9.17 -3.25
C HIS A 16 -4.35 10.29 -2.32
N SER A 17 -3.15 10.83 -2.57
CA SER A 17 -2.58 11.87 -1.71
C SER A 17 -3.41 13.16 -1.78
N GLU A 18 -3.92 13.63 -0.65
CA GLU A 18 -4.58 14.95 -0.52
C GLU A 18 -3.58 16.12 -0.42
N GLY A 19 -2.28 15.85 -0.61
CA GLY A 19 -1.17 16.80 -0.51
C GLY A 19 0.06 16.34 -1.28
N ILE A 20 1.26 16.56 -0.72
CA ILE A 20 2.51 16.04 -1.30
C ILE A 20 2.45 14.51 -1.29
N SER A 21 2.57 13.87 -2.46
CA SER A 21 2.61 12.42 -2.54
C SER A 21 3.93 11.86 -2.01
N ASP A 22 3.91 10.59 -1.59
CA ASP A 22 5.11 9.93 -1.07
C ASP A 22 6.22 9.82 -2.12
N LEU A 23 5.85 9.86 -3.41
CA LEU A 23 6.78 9.87 -4.52
C LEU A 23 7.59 11.18 -4.59
N VAL A 24 6.98 12.30 -4.21
CA VAL A 24 7.63 13.61 -4.13
C VAL A 24 8.44 13.72 -2.84
N ALA A 25 7.94 13.17 -1.73
CA ALA A 25 8.64 13.14 -0.44
C ALA A 25 9.94 12.30 -0.46
N GLY A 26 10.11 11.45 -1.48
CA GLY A 26 11.31 10.64 -1.68
C GLY A 26 11.38 9.40 -0.78
N GLY A 27 10.23 8.97 -0.22
CA GLY A 27 10.14 7.78 0.61
C GLY A 27 10.28 6.48 -0.20
N LEU A 28 10.98 5.50 0.35
CA LEU A 28 10.96 4.11 -0.15
C LEU A 28 9.68 3.42 0.34
N THR A 29 8.55 3.80 -0.25
CA THR A 29 7.27 3.15 0.05
C THR A 29 7.24 1.73 -0.48
N LEU A 30 6.35 0.92 0.10
CA LEU A 30 6.17 -0.48 -0.28
C LEU A 30 5.92 -0.70 -1.80
N PRO A 31 5.09 0.11 -2.50
CA PRO A 31 4.95 -0.03 -3.97
C PRO A 31 6.23 0.29 -4.74
N VAL A 32 7.05 1.25 -4.28
CA VAL A 32 8.33 1.58 -4.91
C VAL A 32 9.34 0.45 -4.71
N CYS A 33 9.43 -0.11 -3.51
CA CYS A 33 10.27 -1.26 -3.21
C CYS A 33 9.89 -2.47 -4.07
N TYR A 34 8.60 -2.76 -4.18
CA TYR A 34 8.09 -3.82 -5.04
C TYR A 34 8.47 -3.59 -6.51
N ALA A 35 8.22 -2.39 -7.04
CA ALA A 35 8.56 -2.06 -8.42
C ALA A 35 10.04 -2.28 -8.73
N PHE A 36 10.95 -1.87 -7.83
CA PHE A 36 12.38 -2.13 -8.01
C PHE A 36 12.75 -3.62 -7.98
N SER A 37 11.98 -4.44 -7.28
CA SER A 37 12.23 -5.88 -7.19
C SER A 37 11.82 -6.65 -8.46
N VAL A 38 10.80 -6.16 -9.19
CA VAL A 38 10.24 -6.85 -10.37
C VAL A 38 10.65 -6.23 -11.70
N ALA A 39 11.00 -4.94 -11.72
CA ALA A 39 11.31 -4.21 -12.95
C ALA A 39 12.61 -4.69 -13.62
N GLY A 40 12.61 -4.67 -14.94
CA GLY A 40 13.80 -4.85 -15.78
C GLY A 40 14.81 -3.71 -15.60
N ALA A 41 16.02 -3.86 -16.16
CA ALA A 41 17.08 -2.86 -16.00
C ALA A 41 16.67 -1.46 -16.49
N GLU A 42 16.07 -1.38 -17.68
CA GLU A 42 15.61 -0.12 -18.27
C GLU A 42 14.47 0.52 -17.46
N GLU A 43 13.47 -0.26 -17.07
CA GLU A 43 12.35 0.20 -16.25
C GLU A 43 12.81 0.71 -14.88
N ARG A 44 13.79 0.05 -14.24
CA ARG A 44 14.36 0.50 -12.96
C ARG A 44 15.05 1.84 -13.10
N ASP A 45 15.84 2.03 -14.14
CA ASP A 45 16.54 3.30 -14.35
C ASP A 45 15.56 4.42 -14.77
N HIS A 46 14.54 4.07 -15.55
CA HIS A 46 13.44 4.98 -15.86
C HIS A 46 12.69 5.41 -14.59
N LEU A 47 12.31 4.46 -13.72
CA LEU A 47 11.65 4.74 -12.45
C LEU A 47 12.49 5.65 -11.55
N LYS A 48 13.80 5.40 -11.41
CA LYS A 48 14.70 6.29 -10.64
C LYS A 48 14.70 7.72 -11.19
N ALA A 49 14.76 7.87 -12.52
CA ALA A 49 14.77 9.18 -13.15
C ALA A 49 13.45 9.93 -12.92
N LEU A 50 12.32 9.23 -13.01
CA LEU A 50 11.00 9.79 -12.73
C LEU A 50 10.87 10.24 -11.28
N LEU A 51 11.23 9.38 -10.32
CA LEU A 51 11.20 9.71 -8.88
C LEU A 51 12.08 10.91 -8.54
N LYS A 52 13.29 10.97 -9.12
CA LYS A 52 14.20 12.12 -8.92
C LYS A 52 13.60 13.44 -9.41
N ARG A 53 12.92 13.42 -10.57
CA ARG A 53 12.25 14.60 -11.13
C ARG A 53 11.01 14.97 -10.33
N ALA A 54 10.22 13.99 -9.92
CA ALA A 54 9.06 14.21 -9.05
C ALA A 54 9.45 14.91 -7.74
N ALA A 55 10.54 14.47 -7.10
CA ALA A 55 11.10 15.12 -5.91
C ALA A 55 11.57 16.57 -6.12
N GLN A 56 11.75 16.99 -7.38
CA GLN A 56 12.09 18.37 -7.76
C GLN A 56 10.86 19.20 -8.14
N GLY A 57 9.64 18.66 -7.97
CA GLY A 57 8.39 19.33 -8.28
C GLY A 57 7.88 19.11 -9.71
N ASP A 58 8.42 18.13 -10.43
CA ASP A 58 7.93 17.77 -11.77
C ASP A 58 6.67 16.88 -11.68
N ASN A 59 5.50 17.53 -11.72
CA ASN A 59 4.20 16.85 -11.64
C ASN A 59 3.97 15.84 -12.78
N VAL A 60 4.57 16.05 -13.95
CA VAL A 60 4.44 15.10 -15.07
C VAL A 60 5.24 13.84 -14.75
N ALA A 61 6.44 13.99 -14.21
CA ALA A 61 7.24 12.85 -13.78
C ALA A 61 6.58 12.07 -12.64
N GLU A 62 5.88 12.74 -11.72
CA GLU A 62 5.10 12.08 -10.67
C GLU A 62 3.95 11.24 -11.23
N VAL A 63 3.18 11.79 -12.18
CA VAL A 63 2.09 11.05 -12.86
C VAL A 63 2.66 9.84 -13.61
N GLN A 64 3.77 10.02 -14.33
CA GLN A 64 4.45 8.94 -15.04
C GLN A 64 4.99 7.87 -14.08
N ALA A 65 5.51 8.25 -12.91
CA ALA A 65 5.95 7.31 -11.89
C ALA A 65 4.77 6.48 -11.38
N ARG A 66 3.63 7.10 -11.05
CA ARG A 66 2.41 6.37 -10.63
C ARG A 66 1.92 5.41 -11.69
N GLN A 67 1.95 5.82 -12.96
CA GLN A 67 1.56 4.94 -14.06
C GLN A 67 2.51 3.74 -14.17
N LEU A 68 3.83 3.96 -14.15
CA LEU A 68 4.80 2.88 -14.20
C LEU A 68 4.67 1.90 -13.00
N LEU A 69 4.42 2.41 -11.79
CA LEU A 69 4.12 1.57 -10.63
C LEU A 69 2.88 0.71 -10.85
N THR A 70 1.85 1.27 -11.49
CA THR A 70 0.62 0.56 -11.84
C THR A 70 0.89 -0.52 -12.88
N ASP A 71 1.65 -0.21 -13.92
CA ASP A 71 2.00 -1.13 -15.01
C ASP A 71 2.85 -2.31 -14.52
N LEU A 72 3.73 -2.08 -13.54
CA LEU A 72 4.50 -3.13 -12.86
C LEU A 72 3.67 -3.96 -11.87
N GLY A 73 2.39 -3.61 -11.67
CA GLY A 73 1.45 -4.35 -10.82
C GLY A 73 1.51 -4.01 -9.34
N ALA A 74 2.07 -2.86 -8.95
CA ALA A 74 2.25 -2.49 -7.54
C ALA A 74 0.92 -2.38 -6.77
N GLN A 75 -0.16 -1.92 -7.41
CA GLN A 75 -1.49 -1.89 -6.79
C GLN A 75 -2.01 -3.30 -6.47
N ALA A 76 -1.84 -4.24 -7.41
CA ALA A 76 -2.25 -5.63 -7.21
C ALA A 76 -1.42 -6.31 -6.11
N TYR A 77 -0.12 -6.02 -6.08
CA TYR A 77 0.77 -6.48 -5.01
C TYR A 77 0.30 -6.00 -3.63
N LEU A 78 0.04 -4.70 -3.46
CA LEU A 78 -0.45 -4.14 -2.19
C LEU A 78 -1.78 -4.75 -1.76
N LEU A 79 -2.71 -5.00 -2.70
CA LEU A 79 -3.96 -5.68 -2.40
C LEU A 79 -3.73 -7.11 -1.86
N VAL A 80 -2.81 -7.86 -2.46
CA VAL A 80 -2.45 -9.22 -2.02
C VAL A 80 -1.80 -9.19 -0.64
N VAL A 81 -0.83 -8.29 -0.43
CA VAL A 81 -0.19 -8.11 0.89
C VAL A 81 -1.23 -7.73 1.94
N GLY A 82 -2.12 -6.80 1.63
CA GLY A 82 -3.22 -6.41 2.50
C GLY A 82 -4.12 -7.59 2.88
N ARG A 83 -4.49 -8.44 1.91
CA ARG A 83 -5.29 -9.66 2.18
C ARG A 83 -4.60 -10.62 3.14
N VAL A 84 -3.29 -10.84 2.94
CA VAL A 84 -2.50 -11.72 3.81
C VAL A 84 -2.44 -11.16 5.23
N GLN A 85 -2.15 -9.86 5.36
CA GLN A 85 -2.06 -9.21 6.67
C GLN A 85 -3.40 -9.13 7.40
N TYR A 86 -4.50 -8.92 6.67
CA TYR A 86 -5.85 -8.97 7.22
C TYR A 86 -6.16 -10.36 7.81
N ARG A 87 -5.89 -11.44 7.05
CA ARG A 87 -6.11 -12.81 7.53
C ARG A 87 -5.28 -13.12 8.77
N GLN A 88 -3.99 -12.76 8.76
CA GLN A 88 -3.11 -12.96 9.92
C GLN A 88 -3.59 -12.18 11.15
N ALA A 89 -4.07 -10.94 10.97
CA ALA A 89 -4.63 -10.15 12.07
C ALA A 89 -5.92 -10.79 12.63
N LEU A 90 -6.81 -11.28 11.75
CA LEU A 90 -8.05 -11.93 12.15
C LEU A 90 -7.79 -13.25 12.91
N GLU A 91 -6.84 -14.06 12.44
CA GLU A 91 -6.42 -15.29 13.11
C GLU A 91 -5.82 -15.00 14.48
N ALA A 92 -4.97 -13.98 14.59
CA ALA A 92 -4.41 -13.54 15.86
C ALA A 92 -5.51 -13.11 16.85
N LEU A 93 -6.50 -12.32 16.40
CA LEU A 93 -7.65 -11.92 17.22
C LEU A 93 -8.47 -13.13 17.69
N ARG A 94 -8.71 -14.11 16.81
CA ARG A 94 -9.40 -15.36 17.16
C ARG A 94 -8.65 -16.16 18.22
N SER A 95 -7.33 -16.27 18.07
CA SER A 95 -6.47 -17.00 19.01
C SER A 95 -6.36 -16.33 20.38
N ALA A 96 -6.50 -14.99 20.44
CA ALA A 96 -6.44 -14.20 21.66
C ALA A 96 -7.75 -14.20 22.49
N ASN A 97 -8.69 -15.10 22.18
CA ASN A 97 -9.98 -15.23 22.84
C ASN A 97 -10.86 -13.97 22.72
N CYS A 98 -11.24 -13.66 21.46
CA CYS A 98 -12.07 -12.55 21.00
C CYS A 98 -13.49 -12.42 21.61
N MET A 99 -13.83 -13.19 22.64
CA MET A 99 -15.10 -13.12 23.38
C MET A 99 -15.15 -11.96 24.38
N LEU A 100 -14.03 -11.29 24.64
CA LEU A 100 -13.99 -10.06 25.42
C LEU A 100 -14.43 -8.87 24.53
N PRO A 101 -15.17 -7.89 25.08
CA PRO A 101 -15.63 -6.71 24.33
C PRO A 101 -14.53 -5.97 23.54
N ALA A 102 -13.30 -5.94 24.08
CA ALA A 102 -12.15 -5.34 23.40
C ALA A 102 -11.72 -6.09 22.12
N GLY A 103 -11.86 -7.42 22.09
CA GLY A 103 -11.55 -8.23 20.91
C GLY A 103 -12.55 -7.99 19.78
N GLN A 104 -13.83 -7.76 20.11
CA GLN A 104 -14.85 -7.38 19.14
C GLN A 104 -14.62 -5.97 18.58
N GLN A 105 -14.22 -5.00 19.42
CA GLN A 105 -13.86 -3.65 18.97
C GLN A 105 -12.67 -3.68 18.00
N LEU A 106 -11.65 -4.49 18.28
CA LEU A 106 -10.51 -4.65 17.39
C LEU A 106 -10.87 -5.30 16.05
N ALA A 107 -11.81 -6.24 16.03
CA ALA A 107 -12.31 -6.83 14.78
C ALA A 107 -13.04 -5.77 13.92
N VAL A 108 -13.88 -4.94 14.54
CA VAL A 108 -14.56 -3.83 13.84
C VAL A 108 -13.54 -2.83 13.26
N LEU A 109 -12.51 -2.47 14.01
CA LEU A 109 -11.44 -1.60 13.51
C LEU A 109 -10.67 -2.24 12.36
N LEU A 110 -10.42 -3.54 12.42
CA LEU A 110 -9.73 -4.27 11.36
C LEU A 110 -10.49 -4.20 10.03
N ASP A 111 -11.83 -4.30 10.06
CA ASP A 111 -12.69 -4.20 8.88
C ASP A 111 -12.72 -2.79 8.24
N GLN A 112 -12.31 -1.77 9.00
CA GLN A 112 -12.27 -0.39 8.53
C GLN A 112 -10.94 -0.01 7.86
N VAL A 113 -9.84 -0.74 8.12
CA VAL A 113 -8.50 -0.38 7.60
C VAL A 113 -8.43 -0.49 6.08
N LEU A 114 -9.01 -1.54 5.50
CA LEU A 114 -9.09 -1.74 4.05
C LEU A 114 -10.47 -2.30 3.71
N PRO A 115 -11.50 -1.45 3.54
CA PRO A 115 -12.88 -1.88 3.33
C PRO A 115 -13.05 -2.79 2.10
N ALA A 116 -12.21 -2.60 1.08
CA ALA A 116 -12.16 -3.44 -0.12
C ALA A 116 -11.77 -4.91 0.16
N LEU A 117 -11.25 -5.21 1.35
CA LEU A 117 -10.90 -6.56 1.81
C LEU A 117 -11.99 -7.19 2.69
N SER A 118 -12.91 -6.36 3.19
CA SER A 118 -14.01 -6.74 4.08
C SER A 118 -15.20 -7.37 3.33
N CYS A 119 -15.09 -7.56 2.00
CA CYS A 119 -16.05 -8.32 1.21
C CYS A 119 -16.01 -9.81 1.60
N THR A 120 -16.71 -10.15 2.68
CA THR A 120 -17.41 -11.42 2.76
C THR A 120 -18.39 -11.48 1.61
N GLY A 121 -18.15 -12.37 0.65
CA GLY A 121 -19.20 -12.79 -0.27
C GLY A 121 -20.43 -13.23 0.52
N GLY A 122 -21.56 -12.66 0.15
CA GLY A 122 -22.92 -13.01 0.52
C GLY A 122 -23.83 -12.45 -0.55
#